data_AF-A0A238J5B2-F1
#
_entry.id   AF-A0A238J5B2-F1
#
_cell.length_a   1.000
_cell.length_b   1.000
_cell.length_c   1.000
_cell.angle_alpha   90.00
_cell.angle_beta   90.00
_cell.angle_gamma   90.00
#
_symmetry.space_group_name_H-M   'P 1'
#
loop_
_entity.id
_entity.type
_entity.pdbx_description
1 polymer ?
#
loop_
_entity_poly.entity_id
_entity_poly.type
_entity_poly.pdbx_seq_one_letter_code
_entity_poly.pdbx_strand_id
1 'polypeptide(L)'
;MHDLDKLKRHAALFDEMAQLQDVDLEQAMLDGHLSIPDLDDAVLRCANCKEPRACAVWQAQQSVPVIQPPAYCQNQELFTELKEG
;
A
#
# COMPACT_ATOMS: atom_id res chain seq x y z
N MET A 1 -15.55 -16.13 1.54
CA MET A 1 -14.86 -16.03 2.84
C MET A 1 -13.42 -15.67 2.53
N HIS A 2 -13.02 -14.42 2.76
CA HIS A 2 -11.63 -14.00 2.48
C HIS A 2 -10.71 -14.54 3.56
N ASP A 3 -9.55 -15.06 3.16
CA ASP A 3 -8.52 -15.53 4.08
C ASP A 3 -7.97 -14.34 4.89
N LEU A 4 -8.31 -14.29 6.18
CA LEU A 4 -7.86 -13.23 7.09
C LEU A 4 -6.33 -13.15 7.17
N ASP A 5 -5.64 -14.29 7.07
CA ASP A 5 -4.18 -14.35 7.05
C ASP A 5 -3.59 -13.66 5.81
N LYS A 6 -4.24 -13.86 4.65
CA LYS A 6 -3.87 -13.18 3.41
C LYS A 6 -4.04 -11.68 3.55
N LEU A 7 -5.16 -11.21 4.11
CA LEU A 7 -5.41 -9.78 4.30
C LEU A 7 -4.39 -9.15 5.25
N LYS A 8 -4.08 -9.81 6.38
CA LYS A 8 -3.05 -9.33 7.32
C LYS A 8 -1.69 -9.18 6.66
N ARG A 9 -1.29 -10.15 5.84
CA ARG A 9 -0.03 -10.08 5.09
C ARG A 9 -0.01 -8.90 4.11
N HIS A 10 -1.12 -8.64 3.41
CA HIS A 10 -1.19 -7.53 2.46
C HIS A 10 -1.32 -6.18 3.15
N ALA A 11 -1.93 -6.11 4.34
CA ALA A 11 -1.93 -4.92 5.16
C ALA A 11 -0.49 -4.54 5.55
N ALA A 12 0.32 -5.50 5.99
CA ALA A 12 1.75 -5.26 6.27
C ALA A 12 2.51 -4.80 5.01
N LEU A 13 2.32 -5.47 3.87
CA LEU A 13 2.97 -5.07 2.61
C LEU A 13 2.53 -3.70 2.09
N PHE A 14 1.30 -3.30 2.39
CA PHE A 14 0.75 -1.99 2.03
C PHE A 14 1.35 -0.90 2.92
N ASP A 15 1.46 -1.15 4.22
CA ASP A 15 2.08 -0.26 5.20
C ASP A 15 3.57 -0.01 4.88
N GLU A 16 4.33 -1.07 4.63
CA GLU A 16 5.74 -0.97 4.20
C GLU A 16 5.88 -0.18 2.87
N MET A 17 4.95 -0.37 1.93
CA MET A 17 4.93 0.39 0.68
C MET A 17 4.62 1.87 0.93
N ALA A 18 3.69 2.20 1.84
CA ALA A 18 3.39 3.58 2.20
C ALA A 18 4.63 4.28 2.77
N GLN A 19 5.34 3.61 3.68
CA GLN A 19 6.61 4.10 4.23
C GLN A 19 7.67 4.32 3.15
N LEU A 20 7.79 3.38 2.19
CA LEU A 20 8.69 3.54 1.05
C LEU A 20 8.32 4.73 0.17
N GLN A 21 7.04 5.05 0.04
CA GLN A 21 6.54 6.20 -0.71
C GLN A 21 6.62 7.52 0.08
N ASP A 22 7.15 7.52 1.31
CA ASP A 22 7.14 8.67 2.23
C ASP A 22 5.70 9.14 2.57
N VAL A 23 4.73 8.21 2.56
CA VAL A 23 3.33 8.48 2.88
C VAL A 23 3.05 7.98 4.29
N ASP A 24 2.62 8.89 5.16
CA ASP A 24 2.17 8.57 6.50
C ASP A 24 0.66 8.32 6.51
N LEU A 25 0.27 7.03 6.61
CA LEU A 25 -1.14 6.63 6.57
C LEU A 25 -1.93 7.20 7.74
N GLU A 26 -1.31 7.34 8.92
CA GLU A 26 -1.97 7.88 10.10
C GLU A 26 -2.29 9.37 9.91
N GLN A 27 -1.36 10.16 9.38
CA GLN A 27 -1.59 11.55 9.01
C GLN A 27 -2.64 11.67 7.92
N ALA A 28 -2.57 10.86 6.86
CA ALA A 28 -3.57 10.88 5.79
C ALA A 28 -4.99 10.58 6.33
N MET A 29 -5.09 9.73 7.34
CA MET A 29 -6.36 9.46 8.02
C MET A 29 -6.84 10.60 8.91
N LEU A 30 -5.92 11.27 9.60
CA LEU A 30 -6.24 12.42 10.45
C LEU A 30 -6.66 13.64 9.61
N ASP A 31 -6.03 13.84 8.45
CA ASP A 31 -6.38 14.93 7.52
C ASP A 31 -7.69 14.63 6.75
N GLY A 32 -8.10 13.36 6.71
CA GLY A 32 -9.32 12.93 6.03
C GLY A 32 -9.10 12.59 4.55
N HIS A 33 -7.85 12.49 4.12
CA HIS A 33 -7.46 11.99 2.80
C HIS A 33 -7.63 10.46 2.67
N LEU A 34 -7.64 9.72 3.79
CA LEU A 34 -7.84 8.27 3.82
C LEU A 34 -8.82 7.87 4.93
N SER A 35 -9.86 7.10 4.63
CA SER A 35 -10.72 6.52 5.68
C SER A 35 -10.42 5.04 5.92
N ILE A 36 -10.82 4.52 7.08
CA ILE A 36 -10.79 3.07 7.38
C ILE A 36 -11.40 2.20 6.25
N PRO A 37 -12.59 2.49 5.71
CA PRO A 37 -13.13 1.72 4.59
C PRO A 37 -12.28 1.81 3.31
N ASP A 38 -11.67 2.97 3.03
CA ASP A 38 -10.78 3.12 1.87
C ASP A 38 -9.50 2.29 2.05
N LEU A 39 -8.96 2.24 3.27
CA LEU A 39 -7.82 1.39 3.61
C LEU A 39 -8.15 -0.09 3.45
N ASP A 40 -9.32 -0.55 3.93
CA ASP A 40 -9.77 -1.94 3.74
C ASP A 40 -9.87 -2.29 2.26
N ASP A 41 -10.46 -1.41 1.45
CA ASP A 41 -10.57 -1.59 0.00
C ASP A 41 -9.18 -1.59 -0.69
N ALA A 42 -8.26 -0.73 -0.26
CA ALA A 42 -6.88 -0.71 -0.74
C ALA A 42 -6.13 -2.01 -0.40
N VAL A 43 -6.31 -2.56 0.80
CA VAL A 43 -5.74 -3.85 1.21
C VAL A 43 -6.37 -5.01 0.42
N LEU A 44 -7.68 -4.96 0.16
CA LEU A 44 -8.37 -5.93 -0.69
C LEU A 44 -7.85 -5.89 -2.13
N ARG A 45 -7.65 -4.70 -2.71
CA ARG A 45 -7.00 -4.49 -4.01
C ARG A 45 -5.58 -5.05 -4.02
N CYS A 46 -4.81 -4.76 -2.98
CA CYS A 46 -3.45 -5.29 -2.80
C CYS A 46 -3.46 -6.83 -2.73
N ALA A 47 -4.41 -7.43 -2.02
CA ALA A 47 -4.58 -8.88 -1.92
C ALA A 47 -4.95 -9.55 -3.25
N ASN A 48 -5.48 -8.78 -4.20
CA ASN A 48 -5.76 -9.25 -5.55
C ASN A 48 -4.58 -9.05 -6.53
N CYS A 49 -3.45 -8.51 -6.05
CA CYS A 49 -2.23 -8.39 -6.83
C CYS A 49 -1.73 -9.78 -7.28
N LYS A 50 -1.26 -9.87 -8.52
CA LYS A 50 -0.77 -11.11 -9.11
C LYS A 50 0.58 -11.56 -8.55
N GLU A 51 1.36 -10.62 -7.99
CA GLU A 51 2.76 -10.87 -7.63
C GLU A 51 3.11 -10.35 -6.21
N PRO A 52 2.45 -10.83 -5.14
CA PRO A 52 2.71 -10.37 -3.78
C PRO A 52 4.12 -10.72 -3.28
N ARG A 53 4.70 -11.82 -3.79
CA ARG A 53 6.07 -12.22 -3.45
C ARG A 53 7.11 -11.33 -4.12
N ALA A 54 6.87 -10.90 -5.37
CA ALA A 54 7.74 -9.96 -6.06
C ALA A 54 7.68 -8.58 -5.39
N CYS A 55 6.49 -8.18 -4.95
CA CYS A 55 6.30 -6.95 -4.17
C CYS A 55 7.20 -6.92 -2.93
N ALA A 56 7.12 -7.95 -2.06
CA ALA A 56 7.94 -8.02 -0.85
C ALA A 56 9.46 -7.98 -1.14
N VAL A 57 9.91 -8.73 -2.15
CA VAL A 57 11.33 -8.75 -2.56
C VAL A 57 11.77 -7.41 -3.13
N TRP A 58 10.90 -6.75 -3.91
CA TRP A 58 11.18 -5.42 -4.44
C TRP A 58 11.28 -4.38 -3.31
N GLN A 59 10.32 -4.37 -2.38
CA GLN A 59 10.29 -3.46 -1.22
C GLN A 59 11.56 -3.61 -0.37
N ALA A 60 11.99 -4.85 -0.09
CA ALA A 60 13.21 -5.11 0.68
C ALA A 60 14.51 -4.63 0.00
N GLN A 61 14.48 -4.39 -1.32
CA GLN A 61 15.62 -3.85 -2.08
C GLN A 61 15.56 -2.33 -2.25
N GLN A 62 14.45 -1.70 -1.89
CA GLN A 62 14.28 -0.25 -2.02
C GLN A 62 14.80 0.49 -0.78
N SER A 63 15.01 1.79 -0.94
CA SER A 63 15.30 2.71 0.16
C SER A 63 14.37 3.90 0.04
N VAL A 64 13.86 4.37 1.18
CA VAL A 64 12.98 5.54 1.27
C VAL A 64 13.76 6.81 0.87
N PRO A 65 13.18 7.74 0.08
CA PRO A 65 11.88 7.68 -0.56
C PRO A 65 11.97 7.06 -1.97
N VAL A 66 11.01 6.19 -2.27
CA VAL A 66 10.81 5.61 -3.59
C VAL A 66 9.79 6.47 -4.33
N ILE A 67 10.23 7.08 -5.44
CA ILE A 67 9.40 8.03 -6.20
C ILE A 67 8.14 7.36 -6.79
N GLN A 68 8.27 6.12 -7.28
CA GLN A 68 7.19 5.41 -7.96
C GLN A 68 7.10 3.94 -7.51
N PRO A 69 5.89 3.44 -7.20
CA PRO A 69 5.68 2.03 -6.97
C PRO A 69 5.88 1.22 -8.26
N PRO A 70 6.07 -0.11 -8.17
CA PRO A 70 6.27 -0.93 -9.35
C PRO A 70 5.02 -0.94 -10.24
N ALA A 71 5.21 -1.12 -11.55
CA ALA A 71 4.13 -1.07 -12.55
C ALA A 71 3.00 -2.12 -12.35
N TYR A 72 3.22 -3.14 -11.52
CA TYR A 72 2.22 -4.14 -11.17
C TYR A 72 1.40 -3.77 -9.92
N CYS A 73 1.76 -2.69 -9.21
CA CYS A 73 1.11 -2.26 -7.98
C CYS A 73 -0.31 -1.78 -8.28
N GLN A 74 -1.31 -2.47 -7.71
CA GLN A 74 -2.72 -2.11 -7.89
C GLN A 74 -3.11 -0.79 -7.19
N ASN A 75 -2.32 -0.35 -6.22
CA ASN A 75 -2.57 0.87 -5.44
C ASN A 75 -1.67 2.04 -5.86
N GLN A 76 -1.06 1.97 -7.06
CA GLN A 76 -0.18 3.05 -7.52
C GLN A 76 -0.86 4.42 -7.57
N GLU A 77 -2.13 4.44 -8.00
CA GLU A 77 -2.92 5.66 -8.12
C GLU A 77 -3.23 6.25 -6.75
N LEU A 78 -3.69 5.41 -5.82
CA LEU A 78 -3.93 5.78 -4.42
C LEU A 78 -2.69 6.39 -3.76
N PHE A 79 -1.51 5.80 -3.94
CA PHE A 79 -0.29 6.37 -3.37
C PHE A 79 0.10 7.69 -4.01
N THR A 80 -0.19 7.90 -5.30
CA THR A 80 0.01 9.20 -5.94
C THR A 80 -0.94 10.24 -5.34
N GLU A 81 -2.23 9.91 -5.19
CA GLU A 81 -3.23 10.80 -4.59
C GLU A 81 -2.85 11.19 -3.16
N LEU A 82 -2.39 10.23 -2.34
CA LEU A 82 -1.95 10.46 -0.96
C LEU A 82 -0.67 11.28 -0.84
N LYS A 83 0.16 11.36 -1.90
CA LYS A 83 1.36 12.21 -1.93
C LYS A 83 1.07 13.65 -2.40
N GLU A 84 -0.01 13.84 -3.15
CA GLU A 84 -0.39 15.15 -3.69
C GLU A 84 -1.40 15.91 -2.81
N GLY A 85 -2.06 15.22 -1.87
CA GLY A 85 -2.89 15.82 -0.82
C GLY A 85 -2.05 16.37 0.33
#